data_AF-A0A0F2P6D7-F1
#
_entry.id   AF-A0A0F2P6D7-F1
#
_cell.length_a   1.000
_cell.length_b   1.000
_cell.length_c   1.000
_cell.angle_alpha   90.00
_cell.angle_beta   90.00
_cell.angle_gamma   90.00
#
_symmetry.space_group_name_H-M   'P 1'
#
loop_
_entity.id
_entity.type
_entity.pdbx_description
1 polymer ?
#
loop_
_entity_poly.entity_id
_entity_poly.type
_entity_poly.pdbx_seq_one_letter_code
_entity_poly.pdbx_strand_id
1 'polypeptide(L)'
;MALTILAYVAVIGFLGWSAWRSGDTEKVMFAVNLVLLWLSAIWLYGYPALIGPAVVAAISYLALLVVMTSSDLRIPMAPQPQQADDD
;
A
#
# COMPACT_ATOMS: atom_id res chain seq x y z
N MET A 1 -24.63 -10.32 -12.19
CA MET A 1 -23.85 -9.67 -11.10
C MET A 1 -22.37 -10.02 -11.13
N ALA A 2 -21.96 -11.30 -11.19
CA ALA A 2 -20.53 -11.65 -11.23
C ALA A 2 -19.80 -11.15 -12.49
N LEU A 3 -20.41 -11.31 -13.67
CA LEU A 3 -19.83 -10.84 -14.94
C LEU A 3 -19.63 -9.31 -14.98
N THR A 4 -20.58 -8.56 -14.45
CA THR A 4 -20.52 -7.10 -14.37
C THR A 4 -19.41 -6.63 -13.43
N ILE A 5 -19.21 -7.30 -12.29
CA ILE A 5 -18.12 -6.98 -11.37
C ILE A 5 -16.77 -7.24 -12.04
N LEU A 6 -16.60 -8.38 -12.71
CA LEU A 6 -15.39 -8.69 -13.47
C LEU A 6 -15.11 -7.67 -14.58
N ALA A 7 -16.15 -7.22 -15.30
CA ALA A 7 -16.03 -6.19 -16.31
C ALA A 7 -15.55 -4.85 -15.72
N TYR A 8 -16.10 -4.41 -14.58
CA TYR A 8 -15.63 -3.20 -13.90
C TYR A 8 -14.18 -3.32 -13.42
N VAL A 9 -13.80 -4.47 -12.85
CA VAL A 9 -12.41 -4.73 -12.45
C VAL A 9 -11.47 -4.68 -13.66
N ALA A 10 -11.86 -5.29 -14.78
CA ALA A 10 -11.08 -5.24 -16.01
C ALA A 10 -10.95 -3.82 -16.57
N VAL A 11 -12.02 -3.03 -16.56
CA VAL A 11 -12.01 -1.62 -17.02
C VAL A 11 -11.10 -0.78 -16.13
N ILE A 12 -11.25 -0.84 -14.80
CA ILE A 12 -10.39 -0.08 -13.87
C ILE A 12 -8.93 -0.50 -14.03
N GLY A 13 -8.66 -1.80 -14.17
CA GLY A 13 -7.33 -2.32 -14.41
C GLY A 13 -6.73 -1.82 -15.73
N PHE A 14 -7.53 -1.76 -16.80
CA PHE A 14 -7.11 -1.23 -18.09
C PHE A 14 -6.82 0.28 -18.04
N LEU A 15 -7.65 1.06 -17.34
CA LEU A 15 -7.39 2.49 -17.12
C LEU A 15 -6.12 2.71 -16.27
N GLY A 16 -5.91 1.92 -15.23
CA GLY A 16 -4.70 2.00 -14.41
C GLY A 16 -3.44 1.63 -15.20
N TRP A 17 -3.52 0.60 -16.05
CA TRP A 17 -2.44 0.21 -16.94
C TRP A 17 -2.14 1.28 -18.01
N SER A 18 -3.19 1.87 -18.59
CA SER A 18 -3.06 2.99 -19.53
C SER A 18 -2.41 4.18 -18.85
N ALA A 19 -2.88 4.58 -17.66
CA ALA A 19 -2.31 5.68 -16.90
C ALA A 19 -0.83 5.42 -16.55
N TRP A 20 -0.46 4.17 -16.25
CA TRP A 20 0.92 3.85 -15.90
C TRP A 20 1.89 3.98 -17.09
N ARG A 21 1.42 3.67 -18.30
CA ARG A 21 2.19 3.79 -19.56
C ARG A 21 2.15 5.19 -20.18
N SER A 22 1.14 5.99 -19.88
CA SER A 22 1.01 7.34 -20.40
C SER A 22 1.77 8.38 -19.55
N GLY A 23 1.66 9.66 -19.93
CA GLY A 23 2.43 10.76 -19.33
C GLY A 23 1.99 11.11 -17.91
N ASP A 24 2.76 12.00 -17.26
CA ASP A 24 2.55 12.39 -15.85
C ASP A 24 1.15 12.96 -15.58
N THR A 25 0.56 13.66 -16.56
CA THR A 25 -0.78 14.24 -16.42
C THR A 25 -1.86 13.16 -16.29
N GLU A 26 -1.79 12.08 -17.07
CA GLU A 26 -2.79 11.01 -17.04
C GLU A 26 -2.70 10.18 -15.75
N LYS A 27 -1.49 10.01 -15.20
CA LYS A 27 -1.29 9.40 -13.88
C LYS A 27 -1.97 10.21 -12.79
N VAL A 28 -1.76 11.53 -12.80
CA VAL A 28 -2.36 12.43 -11.80
C VAL A 28 -3.89 12.40 -11.92
N MET A 29 -4.44 12.49 -13.13
CA MET A 29 -5.89 12.42 -13.33
C MET A 29 -6.48 11.08 -12.90
N PHE A 30 -5.80 9.96 -13.17
CA PHE A 30 -6.24 8.64 -12.70
C PHE A 30 -6.24 8.56 -11.17
N ALA A 31 -5.17 9.04 -10.52
CA ALA A 31 -5.07 9.05 -9.07
C ALA A 31 -6.17 9.92 -8.43
N VAL A 32 -6.40 11.13 -8.95
CA VAL A 32 -7.46 12.04 -8.47
C VAL A 32 -8.84 11.41 -8.64
N ASN A 33 -9.13 10.84 -9.81
CA ASN A 33 -10.40 10.15 -10.06
C ASN A 33 -10.59 8.94 -9.15
N LEU A 34 -9.52 8.18 -8.88
CA LEU A 34 -9.58 7.04 -7.97
C LEU A 34 -9.90 7.50 -6.55
N VAL A 35 -9.27 8.57 -6.06
CA VAL A 35 -9.56 9.15 -4.75
C VAL A 35 -11.00 9.68 -4.68
N LEU A 36 -11.47 10.37 -5.72
CA LEU A 36 -12.86 10.87 -5.79
C LEU A 36 -13.89 9.73 -5.80
N LEU A 37 -13.65 8.68 -6.58
CA LEU A 37 -14.48 7.47 -6.60
C LEU A 37 -14.52 6.83 -5.21
N TRP A 38 -13.38 6.80 -4.53
CA TRP A 38 -13.27 6.21 -3.20
C TRP A 38 -13.96 7.03 -2.12
N LEU A 39 -13.83 8.36 -2.16
CA LEU A 39 -14.59 9.28 -1.31
C LEU A 39 -16.10 9.13 -1.54
N SER A 40 -16.51 8.97 -2.80
CA SER A 40 -17.91 8.71 -3.15
C SER A 40 -18.39 7.38 -2.56
N ALA A 41 -17.55 6.35 -2.57
CA ALA A 41 -17.86 5.06 -1.95
C ALA A 41 -17.96 5.17 -0.42
N ILE A 42 -17.10 5.95 0.23
CA ILE A 42 -17.18 6.25 1.68
C ILE A 42 -18.49 6.98 1.99
N TRP A 43 -18.91 7.91 1.14
CA TRP A 43 -20.15 8.65 1.38
C TRP A 43 -21.40 7.80 1.16
N LEU A 44 -21.40 6.94 0.13
CA LEU A 44 -22.57 6.13 -0.25
C LEU A 44 -22.72 4.85 0.59
N TYR A 45 -21.61 4.20 0.93
CA TYR A 45 -21.61 2.93 1.66
C TYR A 45 -21.16 3.08 3.12
N GLY A 46 -20.44 4.14 3.48
CA GLY A 46 -19.96 4.39 4.83
C GLY A 46 -18.72 3.57 5.20
N TYR A 47 -18.75 3.01 6.42
CA TYR A 47 -17.67 2.20 7.01
C TYR A 47 -17.15 1.03 6.14
N PRO A 48 -17.97 0.30 5.36
CA PRO A 48 -17.51 -0.77 4.47
C PRO A 48 -16.43 -0.34 3.47
N ALA A 49 -16.49 0.90 2.98
CA ALA A 49 -15.49 1.42 2.04
C ALA A 49 -14.14 1.73 2.71
N LEU A 50 -14.13 1.96 4.04
CA LEU A 50 -12.92 2.19 4.83
C LEU A 50 -12.17 0.90 5.20
N ILE A 51 -12.83 -0.26 5.13
CA ILE A 51 -12.22 -1.54 5.49
C ILE A 51 -11.11 -1.90 4.49
N GLY A 52 -11.34 -1.71 3.20
CA GLY A 52 -10.33 -1.93 2.14
C GLY A 52 -9.00 -1.21 2.40
N PRO A 53 -8.98 0.13 2.50
CA PRO A 53 -7.77 0.88 2.86
C PRO A 53 -7.12 0.42 4.16
N ALA A 54 -7.93 0.23 5.20
CA ALA A 54 -7.42 -0.14 6.52
C ALA A 54 -6.69 -1.48 6.48
N VAL A 55 -7.23 -2.47 5.76
CA VAL A 55 -6.60 -3.77 5.56
C VAL A 55 -5.31 -3.64 4.76
N VAL A 56 -5.31 -2.88 3.67
CA VAL A 56 -4.09 -2.65 2.86
C VAL A 56 -3.00 -1.97 3.69
N ALA A 57 -3.35 -0.96 4.48
CA ALA A 57 -2.43 -0.27 5.38
C ALA A 57 -1.91 -1.18 6.48
N ALA A 58 -2.77 -2.01 7.10
CA ALA A 58 -2.33 -2.96 8.12
C ALA A 58 -1.33 -3.97 7.56
N ILE A 59 -1.60 -4.52 6.37
CA ILE A 59 -0.70 -5.46 5.69
C ILE A 59 0.63 -4.78 5.35
N SER A 60 0.62 -3.54 4.84
CA SER A 60 1.86 -2.82 4.50
C SER A 60 2.71 -2.51 5.73
N TYR A 61 2.10 -2.09 6.84
CA TYR A 61 2.80 -1.88 8.10
C TYR A 61 3.40 -3.18 8.65
N LEU A 62 2.65 -4.29 8.62
CA LEU A 62 3.18 -5.59 9.02
C LEU A 62 4.37 -6.01 8.14
N ALA A 63 4.25 -5.87 6.83
CA ALA A 63 5.34 -6.18 5.91
C ALA A 63 6.58 -5.32 6.19
N LEU A 64 6.39 -4.02 6.44
CA LEU A 64 7.47 -3.09 6.76
C LEU A 64 8.17 -3.48 8.08
N LEU A 65 7.41 -3.82 9.11
CA LEU A 65 7.95 -4.32 10.38
C LEU A 65 8.76 -5.59 10.17
N VAL A 66 8.23 -6.57 9.43
CA VAL A 66 8.94 -7.82 9.11
C VAL A 66 10.24 -7.54 8.35
N VAL A 67 10.22 -6.63 7.39
CA VAL A 67 11.42 -6.23 6.64
C VAL A 67 12.44 -5.59 7.59
N MET A 68 12.05 -4.62 8.40
CA MET A 68 12.96 -3.98 9.36
C MET A 68 13.57 -4.98 10.34
N THR A 69 12.76 -5.83 10.96
CA THR A 69 13.24 -6.85 11.90
C THR A 69 14.17 -7.86 11.23
N SER A 70 13.83 -8.32 10.03
CA SER A 70 14.67 -9.28 9.30
C SER A 70 15.97 -8.66 8.76
N SER A 71 15.97 -7.37 8.44
CA SER A 71 17.18 -6.61 8.12
C SER A 71 18.11 -6.49 9.31
N ASP A 72 17.58 -6.21 10.50
CA ASP A 72 18.36 -6.09 11.74
C ASP A 72 19.02 -7.44 12.12
N LEU A 73 18.28 -8.55 12.01
CA LEU A 73 18.80 -9.92 12.20
C LEU A 73 19.94 -10.31 11.25
N ARG A 74 20.08 -9.63 10.11
CA ARG A 74 21.14 -9.88 9.13
C ARG A 74 22.43 -9.11 9.41
N ILE A 75 22.41 -8.14 10.34
CA ILE A 75 23.60 -7.38 10.71
C ILE A 75 24.36 -8.19 11.77
N PRO A 76 25.57 -8.70 11.48
CA PRO A 76 26.38 -9.35 12.50
C PRO A 76 26.76 -8.30 13.54
N MET A 77 26.28 -8.44 14.77
CA MET A 77 26.75 -7.62 15.87
C MET A 77 28.25 -7.88 16.06
N ALA A 78 29.08 -6.87 15.79
CA ALA A 78 30.49 -6.93 16.15
C ALA A 78 30.60 -7.10 17.68
N PRO A 79 31.51 -7.94 18.19
CA PRO A 79 31.72 -8.08 19.62
C PRO A 79 31.94 -6.70 20.25
N GLN A 80 31.06 -6.31 21.19
CA GLN A 80 31.28 -5.07 21.92
C GLN A 80 32.58 -5.21 22.72
N PRO A 81 33.53 -4.26 22.60
CA PRO A 81 34.71 -4.28 23.44
C PRO A 81 34.25 -4.10 24.88
N GLN A 82 34.41 -5.18 25.65
CA GLN A 82 34.17 -5.21 27.08
C GLN A 82 35.05 -4.13 27.70
N GLN A 83 34.44 -2.99 28.06
CA GLN A 83 35.11 -1.95 28.82
C GLN A 83 35.60 -2.61 30.09
N ALA A 84 36.91 -2.79 30.20
CA ALA A 84 37.55 -3.14 31.45
C ALA A 84 37.27 -1.98 32.39
N ASP A 85 36.44 -2.22 33.40
CA ASP A 85 36.39 -1.41 34.61
C ASP A 85 37.80 -1.46 35.21
N ASP A 86 38.56 -0.38 35.01
CA ASP A 86 39.76 -0.08 35.79
C ASP A 86 39.28 0.63 37.07
N ASP A 87 39.17 -0.14 38.16
CA ASP A 87 39.11 0.33 39.55
C ASP A 87 40.50 0.18 40.21
#